data_AF-A0A164NYZ0-F1
#
_entry.id   AF-A0A164NYZ0-F1
#
_cell.length_a   1.000
_cell.length_b   1.000
_cell.length_c   1.000
_cell.angle_alpha   90.00
_cell.angle_beta   90.00
_cell.angle_gamma   90.00
#
_symmetry.space_group_name_H-M   'P 1'
#
loop_
_entity.id
_entity.type
_entity.pdbx_description
1 polymer ?
#
loop_
_entity_poly.entity_id
_entity_poly.type
_entity_poly.pdbx_seq_one_letter_code
_entity_poly.pdbx_strand_id
1 'polypeptide(L)'
;MNSGTVLKWFLGQRHWQSYQSFRREWDKAAATVDASLTAPGERTLRRWKSGGIHVPHAERCRVLESMFPGYTADQLFAPLPKRKPRARRCECRGQMTLFEVMA
;
A
#
# COMPACT_ATOMS: atom_id res chain seq x y z
N MET A 1 -3.19 -19.54 -2.01
CA MET A 1 -1.98 -18.68 -1.80
C MET A 1 -2.45 -17.28 -1.43
N ASN A 2 -2.19 -16.83 -0.20
CA ASN A 2 -2.66 -15.53 0.29
C ASN A 2 -1.88 -14.40 -0.40
N SER A 3 -2.43 -13.87 -1.50
CA SER A 3 -2.00 -12.61 -2.12
C SER A 3 -2.27 -11.46 -1.14
N GLY A 4 -1.35 -11.22 -0.21
CA GLY A 4 -1.47 -10.15 0.76
C GLY A 4 -1.15 -8.78 0.15
N THR A 5 -1.81 -7.74 0.65
CA THR A 5 -1.44 -6.34 0.37
C THR A 5 -0.29 -5.89 1.26
N VAL A 6 0.39 -4.81 0.89
CA VAL A 6 1.42 -4.16 1.73
C VAL A 6 0.85 -3.81 3.10
N LEU A 7 -0.41 -3.34 3.15
CA LEU A 7 -1.14 -3.10 4.39
C LEU A 7 -1.18 -4.34 5.30
N LYS A 8 -1.47 -5.54 4.75
CA LYS A 8 -1.48 -6.77 5.54
C LYS A 8 -0.12 -7.07 6.17
N TRP A 9 0.97 -6.78 5.46
CA TRP A 9 2.33 -6.96 5.99
C TRP A 9 2.61 -6.01 7.16
N PHE A 10 2.28 -4.73 7.03
CA PHE A 10 2.44 -3.75 8.11
C PHE A 10 1.64 -4.09 9.36
N LEU A 11 0.38 -4.52 9.20
CA LEU A 11 -0.46 -4.96 10.32
C LEU A 11 0.13 -6.17 11.05
N GLY A 12 0.84 -7.05 10.33
CA GLY A 12 1.59 -8.15 10.93
C GLY A 12 2.79 -7.66 11.74
N GLN A 13 3.62 -6.79 11.15
CA GLN A 13 4.81 -6.24 11.80
C GLN A 13 4.49 -5.45 13.08
N ARG A 14 3.41 -4.68 13.07
CA ARG A 14 2.99 -3.84 14.22
C ARG A 14 2.10 -4.57 15.23
N HIS A 15 1.85 -5.87 15.04
CA HIS A 15 0.94 -6.68 15.86
C HIS A 15 -0.52 -6.16 15.91
N TRP A 16 -0.94 -5.36 14.93
CA TRP A 16 -2.31 -4.88 14.77
C TRP A 16 -3.18 -5.86 13.98
N GLN A 17 -3.05 -7.16 14.30
CA GLN A 17 -3.78 -8.21 13.60
C GLN A 17 -5.26 -8.23 13.96
N SER A 18 -5.58 -7.83 15.20
CA SER A 18 -6.94 -7.72 15.74
C SER A 18 -7.60 -6.41 15.34
N TYR A 19 -8.89 -6.46 15.02
CA TYR A 19 -9.66 -5.28 14.65
C TYR A 19 -9.66 -4.20 15.74
N GLN A 20 -9.73 -4.57 17.02
CA GLN A 20 -9.69 -3.62 18.13
C GLN A 20 -8.38 -2.84 18.21
N SER A 21 -7.24 -3.53 18.01
CA SER A 21 -5.92 -2.87 18.03
C SER A 21 -5.78 -1.91 16.86
N PHE A 22 -6.24 -2.32 15.66
CA PHE A 22 -6.28 -1.45 14.50
C PHE A 22 -7.17 -0.23 14.73
N ARG A 23 -8.38 -0.43 15.28
CA ARG A 23 -9.31 0.65 15.59
C ARG A 23 -8.71 1.68 16.54
N ARG A 24 -8.06 1.23 17.62
CA ARG A 24 -7.40 2.15 18.58
C ARG A 24 -6.37 3.04 17.91
N GLU A 25 -5.57 2.48 17.02
CA GLU A 25 -4.55 3.28 16.35
C GLU A 25 -5.15 4.17 15.25
N TRP A 26 -6.19 3.69 14.58
CA TRP A 26 -6.96 4.51 13.66
C TRP A 26 -7.54 5.72 14.36
N ASP A 27 -8.20 5.53 15.51
CA ASP A 27 -8.83 6.61 16.26
C ASP A 27 -7.80 7.65 16.72
N LYS A 28 -6.58 7.24 17.07
CA LYS A 28 -5.46 8.16 17.35
C LYS A 28 -5.02 8.97 16.14
N ALA A 29 -4.91 8.34 14.97
CA ALA A 29 -4.52 9.04 13.75
C ALA A 29 -5.64 9.95 13.24
N ALA A 30 -6.90 9.51 13.34
CA ALA A 30 -8.08 10.29 13.04
C ALA A 30 -8.16 11.53 13.94
N ALA A 31 -7.85 11.42 15.23
CA ALA A 31 -7.81 12.59 16.11
C ALA A 31 -6.85 13.71 15.63
N THR A 32 -5.79 13.36 14.89
CA THR A 32 -4.83 14.33 14.33
C THR A 32 -5.25 14.87 12.97
N VAL A 33 -5.92 14.06 12.14
CA VAL A 33 -6.31 14.42 10.77
C VAL A 33 -7.72 15.01 10.74
N ASP A 34 -8.68 14.26 11.24
CA ASP A 34 -10.09 14.61 11.34
C ASP A 34 -10.80 13.65 12.32
N ALA A 35 -11.16 14.16 13.49
CA ALA A 35 -11.76 13.40 14.57
C ALA A 35 -13.18 12.89 14.25
N SER A 36 -13.83 13.38 13.19
CA SER A 36 -15.14 12.89 12.74
C SER A 36 -15.05 11.57 11.97
N LEU A 37 -13.86 11.20 11.48
CA LEU A 37 -13.66 9.98 10.72
C LEU A 37 -13.61 8.73 11.60
N THR A 38 -14.71 7.98 11.55
CA THR A 38 -14.81 6.68 12.22
C THR A 38 -13.99 5.60 11.50
N ALA A 39 -13.40 4.70 12.29
CA ALA A 39 -12.70 3.52 11.78
C ALA A 39 -13.57 2.65 10.84
N PRO A 40 -12.98 2.10 9.77
CA PRO A 40 -13.71 1.21 8.86
C PRO A 40 -14.11 -0.08 9.59
N GLY A 41 -15.30 -0.61 9.34
CA GLY A 41 -15.76 -1.86 9.96
C GLY A 41 -14.86 -3.07 9.67
N GLU A 42 -14.93 -4.11 10.51
CA GLU A 42 -14.03 -5.28 10.40
C GLU A 42 -14.09 -5.96 9.02
N ARG A 43 -15.29 -6.07 8.43
CA ARG A 43 -15.48 -6.64 7.09
C ARG A 43 -14.73 -5.83 6.01
N THR A 44 -14.72 -4.50 6.13
CA THR A 44 -13.98 -3.61 5.23
C THR A 44 -12.48 -3.79 5.40
N LEU A 45 -11.99 -3.84 6.64
CA LEU A 45 -10.58 -4.11 6.94
C LEU A 45 -10.13 -5.47 6.39
N ARG A 46 -10.94 -6.51 6.53
CA ARG A 46 -10.65 -7.84 5.96
C ARG A 46 -10.51 -7.76 4.44
N ARG A 47 -11.37 -7.00 3.75
CA ARG A 47 -11.27 -6.82 2.29
C ARG A 47 -10.02 -6.04 1.88
N TRP A 48 -9.66 -5.00 2.63
CA TRP A 48 -8.42 -4.23 2.43
C TRP A 48 -7.16 -5.11 2.53
N LYS A 49 -7.13 -6.04 3.50
CA LYS A 49 -6.03 -7.00 3.68
C LYS A 49 -5.92 -8.03 2.56
N SER A 50 -7.02 -8.29 1.86
CA SER A 50 -7.11 -9.26 0.77
C SER A 50 -6.91 -8.64 -0.62
N GLY A 51 -6.82 -7.30 -0.72
CA GLY A 51 -6.55 -6.59 -1.98
C GLY A 51 -7.69 -6.59 -3.00
N GLY A 52 -8.92 -6.91 -2.56
CA GLY A 52 -10.09 -6.99 -3.45
C GLY A 52 -10.97 -5.73 -3.48
N ILE A 53 -10.45 -4.58 -3.04
CA ILE A 53 -11.21 -3.32 -2.95
C ILE A 53 -10.38 -2.16 -3.51
N HIS A 54 -11.07 -1.25 -4.20
CA HIS A 54 -10.55 0.04 -4.66
C HIS A 54 -10.16 0.94 -3.46
N VAL A 55 -9.14 1.78 -3.65
CA VAL A 55 -8.68 2.75 -2.66
C VAL A 55 -9.88 3.56 -2.11
N PRO A 56 -10.02 3.67 -0.77
CA PRO A 56 -11.16 4.35 -0.15
C PRO A 56 -11.15 5.87 -0.40
N HIS A 57 -12.23 6.55 0.01
CA HIS A 57 -12.34 8.02 -0.08
C HIS A 57 -11.10 8.74 0.48
N ALA A 58 -10.76 9.91 -0.09
CA ALA A 58 -9.51 10.63 0.16
C ALA A 58 -9.24 10.89 1.66
N GLU A 59 -10.28 11.13 2.46
CA GLU A 59 -10.17 11.34 3.91
C GLU A 59 -9.61 10.11 4.63
N ARG A 60 -10.06 8.91 4.27
CA ARG A 60 -9.55 7.66 4.84
C ARG A 60 -8.11 7.39 4.39
N CYS A 61 -7.75 7.85 3.20
CA CYS A 61 -6.37 7.78 2.72
C CYS A 61 -5.44 8.65 3.58
N ARG A 62 -5.86 9.87 3.93
CA ARG A 62 -5.07 10.76 4.80
C ARG A 62 -4.81 10.15 6.18
N VAL A 63 -5.83 9.50 6.77
CA VAL A 63 -5.64 8.79 8.05
C VAL A 63 -4.65 7.64 7.90
N LEU A 64 -4.73 6.86 6.82
CA LEU A 64 -3.77 5.78 6.55
C LEU A 64 -2.34 6.31 6.36
N GLU A 65 -2.16 7.40 5.62
CA GLU A 65 -0.86 8.05 5.43
C GLU A 65 -0.30 8.59 6.74
N SER A 66 -1.15 9.08 7.65
CA SER A 66 -0.75 9.47 9.00
C SER A 66 -0.34 8.26 9.87
N MET A 67 -1.00 7.11 9.73
CA MET A 67 -0.63 5.89 10.46
C MET A 67 0.68 5.26 9.95
N PHE A 68 0.96 5.42 8.66
CA PHE A 68 2.10 4.84 7.96
C PHE A 68 2.94 5.93 7.29
N PRO A 69 3.70 6.73 8.08
CA PRO A 69 4.52 7.80 7.51
C PRO A 69 5.52 7.22 6.50
N GLY A 70 5.56 7.82 5.31
CA GLY A 70 6.42 7.39 4.20
C GLY A 70 5.78 6.41 3.22
N TYR A 71 4.53 6.00 3.42
CA TYR A 71 3.77 5.19 2.47
C TYR A 71 2.49 5.91 2.06
N THR A 72 2.20 5.93 0.76
CA THR A 72 0.93 6.44 0.23
C THR A 72 -0.17 5.39 0.35
N ALA A 73 -1.44 5.84 0.39
CA ALA A 73 -2.56 4.92 0.42
C ALA A 73 -2.53 3.91 -0.75
N ASP A 74 -2.18 4.37 -1.95
CA ASP A 74 -2.03 3.52 -3.14
C ASP A 74 -1.00 2.39 -2.92
N GLN A 75 0.17 2.72 -2.36
CA GLN A 75 1.20 1.74 -2.02
C GLN A 75 0.78 0.75 -0.93
N LEU A 76 -0.04 1.17 0.04
CA LEU A 76 -0.58 0.29 1.08
C LEU A 76 -1.54 -0.76 0.50
N PHE A 77 -2.35 -0.36 -0.48
CA PHE A 77 -3.29 -1.25 -1.17
C PHE A 77 -2.65 -2.04 -2.30
N ALA A 78 -1.45 -1.67 -2.73
CA ALA A 78 -0.71 -2.42 -3.73
C ALA A 78 -0.51 -3.89 -3.27
N PRO A 79 -0.60 -4.85 -4.21
CA PRO A 79 -0.24 -6.23 -3.91
C PRO A 79 1.22 -6.27 -3.45
N LEU A 80 1.52 -7.06 -2.42
CA LEU A 80 2.92 -7.28 -2.05
C LEU A 80 3.66 -7.77 -3.29
N PRO A 81 4.79 -7.14 -3.67
CA PRO A 81 5.59 -7.65 -4.74
C PRO A 81 6.00 -9.06 -4.33
N LYS A 82 5.45 -10.07 -5.00
CA LYS A 82 6.01 -11.43 -4.93
C LYS A 82 7.47 -11.22 -5.32
N ARG A 83 8.41 -11.49 -4.40
CA ARG A 83 9.84 -11.39 -4.69
C ARG A 83 10.03 -12.01 -6.07
N LYS A 84 10.25 -11.17 -7.09
CA LYS A 84 10.59 -11.69 -8.41
C LYS A 84 11.87 -12.49 -8.15
N PRO A 85 11.98 -13.77 -8.53
CA PRO A 85 13.30 -14.38 -8.55
C PRO A 85 14.16 -13.43 -9.38
N ARG A 86 15.31 -13.03 -8.81
CA ARG A 86 16.24 -12.04 -9.39
C ARG A 86 16.22 -12.18 -10.90
N ALA A 87 15.78 -11.13 -11.60
CA ALA A 87 15.94 -11.08 -13.04
C ALA A 87 17.43 -11.29 -13.33
N ARG A 88 17.78 -12.39 -13.99
CA ARG A 88 19.07 -12.51 -14.63
C ARG A 88 19.19 -11.33 -15.58
N ARG A 89 20.23 -10.54 -15.35
CA ARG A 89 20.70 -9.44 -16.17
C ARG A 89 20.81 -9.92 -17.63
N CYS A 90 19.99 -9.38 -18.53
CA CYS A 90 20.25 -9.38 -19.97
C CYS A 90 20.67 -7.97 -20.35
N GLU A 91 21.97 -7.74 -20.34
CA GLU A 91 22.59 -6.55 -20.92
C GLU A 91 22.75 -6.85 -22.41
N CYS A 92 21.83 -6.35 -23.24
CA CYS A 92 22.19 -6.06 -24.61
C CYS A 92 22.60 -4.60 -24.63
N ARG A 93 23.91 -4.36 -24.54
CA ARG A 93 24.53 -3.06 -24.80
C ARG A 93 24.32 -2.75 -26.30
N GLY A 94 23.16 -2.19 -26.64
CA GLY A 94 22.86 -1.66 -27.96
C GLY A 94 23.21 -0.18 -27.99
N GLN A 95 24.39 0.14 -28.50
CA GLN A 95 24.78 1.48 -28.91
C GLN A 95 23.79 1.98 -29.96
N MET A 96 23.07 3.06 -29.67
CA MET A 96 22.38 3.84 -30.70
C MET A 96 23.41 4.78 -31.33
N THR A 97 24.20 4.26 -32.26
CA THR A 97 24.69 5.08 -33.37
C THR A 97 23.73 4.89 -34.53
N LEU A 98 23.36 6.01 -35.17
CA LEU A 98 22.83 6.16 -36.53
C LEU A 98 21.56 7.02 -36.54
N PHE A 99 21.74 8.32 -36.65
CA PHE A 99 20.95 9.12 -37.59
C PHE A 99 21.89 10.06 -38.31
N GLU A 100 22.38 9.55 -39.43
CA GLU A 100 23.03 10.32 -40.48
C GLU A 100 21.97 10.57 -41.57
N VAL A 101 22.07 11.74 -42.21
CA VAL A 101 21.51 12.15 -43.51
C VAL A 101 20.07 12.68 -43.56
N MET A 102 19.97 14.01 -43.78
CA MET A 102 19.28 14.57 -44.95
C MET A 102 20.15 15.73 -45.49
N ALA A 103 20.53 15.61 -46.75
CA ALA A 103 21.28 16.58 -47.55
C ALA A 103 20.36 17.66 -48.14
#